data_AF-A0A7Z0MXR5-F1
#
_entry.id   AF-A0A7Z0MXR5-F1
#
_cell.length_a   1.000
_cell.length_b   1.000
_cell.length_c   1.000
_cell.angle_alpha   90.00
_cell.angle_beta   90.00
_cell.angle_gamma   90.00
#
_symmetry.space_group_name_H-M   'P 1'
#
loop_
_entity.id
_entity.type
_entity.pdbx_description
1 polymer ?
#
loop_
_entity_poly.entity_id
_entity_poly.type
_entity_poly.pdbx_seq_one_letter_code
_entity_poly.pdbx_strand_id
1 'polypeptide(L)'
;MAIQQFIVSSAPVRPQATAQSFPLVEQAARHAADLWWKTAPLTLAAWRDNRFDAMQSGLGLDAEALHIRKRAFDIAYAARVGEVIAGAAGRA
;
A
#
# COMPACT_ATOMS: atom_id res chain seq x y z
N MET A 1 36.14 -41.02 -6.56
CA MET A 1 35.30 -40.04 -7.26
C MET A 1 34.26 -39.52 -6.29
N ALA A 2 34.35 -38.26 -5.88
CA ALA A 2 33.45 -37.65 -4.90
C ALA A 2 32.47 -36.70 -5.61
N ILE A 3 31.17 -36.94 -5.43
CA ILE A 3 30.09 -36.13 -5.99
C ILE A 3 29.91 -34.92 -5.09
N GLN A 4 30.33 -33.73 -5.55
CA GLN A 4 30.04 -32.47 -4.85
C GLN A 4 28.55 -32.14 -5.02
N GLN A 5 27.83 -32.07 -3.91
CA GLN A 5 26.44 -31.65 -3.89
C GLN A 5 26.36 -30.13 -4.08
N PHE A 6 25.76 -29.69 -5.18
CA PHE A 6 25.38 -28.29 -5.40
C PHE A 6 24.20 -27.95 -4.48
N ILE A 7 24.47 -27.23 -3.39
CA ILE A 7 23.43 -26.59 -2.59
C ILE A 7 22.95 -25.38 -3.38
N VAL A 8 21.83 -25.51 -4.09
CA VAL A 8 21.10 -24.36 -4.63
C VAL A 8 20.41 -23.69 -3.44
N SER A 9 21.09 -22.69 -2.86
CA SER A 9 20.50 -21.85 -1.84
C SER A 9 19.43 -20.97 -2.50
N SER A 10 18.19 -21.44 -2.48
CA SER A 10 16.99 -20.69 -2.87
C SER A 10 16.62 -19.65 -1.81
N ALA A 11 17.59 -18.86 -1.35
CA ALA A 11 17.29 -17.72 -0.50
C ALA A 11 16.51 -16.71 -1.35
N PRO A 12 15.29 -16.30 -0.97
CA PRO A 12 14.61 -15.24 -1.70
C PRO A 12 15.46 -13.99 -1.62
N VAL A 13 15.98 -13.54 -2.77
CA VAL A 13 16.58 -12.22 -2.91
C VAL A 13 15.47 -11.23 -2.58
N ARG A 14 15.42 -10.75 -1.33
CA ARG A 14 14.59 -9.60 -0.99
C ARG A 14 15.21 -8.43 -1.75
N PRO A 15 14.51 -7.78 -2.69
CA PRO A 15 14.99 -6.53 -3.21
C PRO A 15 15.08 -5.58 -2.02
N GLN A 16 16.31 -5.23 -1.59
CA GLN A 16 16.56 -4.05 -0.78
C GLN A 16 16.34 -2.82 -1.67
N ALA A 17 15.13 -2.68 -2.23
CA ALA A 17 14.66 -1.36 -2.59
C ALA A 17 14.47 -0.67 -1.24
N THR A 18 15.28 0.34 -0.95
CA THR A 18 14.96 1.30 0.10
C THR A 18 13.53 1.75 -0.17
N ALA A 19 12.59 1.25 0.62
CA ALA A 19 11.19 1.52 0.41
C ALA A 19 11.01 3.02 0.61
N GLN A 20 10.90 3.75 -0.50
CA GLN A 20 10.64 5.18 -0.45
C GLN A 20 9.33 5.36 0.31
N SER A 21 9.42 5.94 1.50
CA SER A 21 8.26 6.16 2.36
C SER A 21 7.59 7.46 1.95
N PHE A 22 6.26 7.46 1.96
CA PHE A 22 5.45 8.63 1.69
C PHE A 22 4.46 8.82 2.85
N PRO A 23 4.90 9.34 4.01
CA PRO A 23 4.11 9.32 5.23
C PRO A 23 2.73 9.99 5.08
N LEU A 24 2.67 11.11 4.35
CA LEU A 24 1.41 11.82 4.09
C LEU A 24 0.47 11.04 3.16
N VAL A 25 1.02 10.36 2.15
CA VAL A 25 0.24 9.50 1.25
C VAL A 25 -0.32 8.31 2.02
N GLU A 26 0.51 7.66 2.84
CA GLU A 26 0.11 6.53 3.67
C GLU A 26 -0.96 6.94 4.70
N GLN A 27 -0.81 8.10 5.33
CA GLN A 27 -1.81 8.65 6.26
C GLN A 27 -3.13 8.95 5.57
N ALA A 28 -3.09 9.56 4.38
CA ALA A 28 -4.28 9.81 3.58
C ALA A 28 -4.99 8.50 3.20
N ALA A 29 -4.22 7.44 2.85
CA ALA A 29 -4.77 6.12 2.55
C ALA A 29 -5.45 5.48 3.76
N ARG A 30 -4.81 5.52 4.94
CA ARG A 30 -5.40 5.04 6.20
C ARG A 30 -6.70 5.76 6.51
N HIS A 31 -6.70 7.08 6.39
CA HIS A 31 -7.90 7.89 6.63
C HIS A 31 -9.01 7.58 5.62
N ALA A 32 -8.68 7.39 4.34
CA ALA A 32 -9.64 7.01 3.32
C ALA A 32 -10.28 5.65 3.62
N ALA A 33 -9.52 4.67 4.12
CA ALA A 33 -10.03 3.37 4.53
C ALA A 33 -10.99 3.48 5.74
N ASP A 34 -10.63 4.30 6.74
CA ASP A 34 -11.50 4.55 7.90
C ASP A 34 -12.84 5.20 7.50
N LEU A 35 -12.80 6.15 6.56
CA LEU A 35 -14.02 6.78 6.04
C LEU A 35 -14.88 5.81 5.23
N TRP A 36 -14.25 4.97 4.40
CA TRP A 36 -14.95 3.95 3.65
C TRP A 36 -15.70 3.00 4.58
N TRP A 37 -15.05 2.54 5.66
CA TRP A 37 -15.70 1.65 6.63
C TRP A 37 -16.93 2.28 7.30
N LYS A 38 -16.86 3.59 7.59
CA LYS A 38 -17.95 4.32 8.26
C LYS A 38 -19.14 4.64 7.35
N THR A 39 -18.91 4.81 6.05
CA THR A 39 -19.91 5.39 5.13
C THR A 39 -20.24 4.52 3.92
N ALA A 40 -19.33 3.62 3.54
CA ALA A 40 -19.34 2.68 2.43
C ALA A 40 -20.18 3.07 1.19
N PRO A 41 -19.97 4.25 0.58
CA PRO A 41 -20.85 4.73 -0.50
C PRO A 41 -20.53 4.10 -1.86
N LEU A 42 -19.37 3.44 -2.01
CA LEU A 42 -18.88 2.82 -3.23
C LEU A 42 -18.22 1.46 -2.93
N THR A 43 -17.96 0.68 -3.98
CA THR A 43 -17.07 -0.47 -3.86
C THR A 43 -15.70 -0.03 -3.35
N LEU A 44 -15.02 -0.93 -2.64
CA LEU A 44 -13.74 -0.65 -2.00
C LEU A 44 -12.68 -0.13 -2.97
N ALA A 45 -12.60 -0.72 -4.17
CA ALA A 45 -11.66 -0.31 -5.21
C ALA A 45 -12.01 1.08 -5.77
N ALA A 46 -13.28 1.31 -6.13
CA ALA A 46 -13.71 2.59 -6.68
C ALA A 46 -13.50 3.75 -5.69
N TRP A 47 -13.76 3.52 -4.40
CA TRP A 47 -13.48 4.50 -3.37
C TRP A 47 -11.99 4.80 -3.24
N ARG A 48 -11.15 3.77 -3.16
CA ARG A 48 -9.69 3.91 -3.07
C ARG A 48 -9.13 4.74 -4.23
N ASP A 49 -9.54 4.40 -5.45
CA ASP A 49 -9.03 5.06 -6.66
C ASP A 49 -9.50 6.52 -6.72
N ASN A 50 -10.78 6.80 -6.45
CA ASN A 50 -11.29 8.17 -6.37
C ASN A 50 -10.56 9.02 -5.31
N ARG A 51 -10.23 8.44 -4.15
CA ARG A 51 -9.53 9.15 -3.08
C ARG A 51 -8.09 9.45 -3.43
N PHE A 52 -7.41 8.53 -4.12
CA PHE A 52 -6.08 8.80 -4.64
C PHE A 52 -6.11 9.91 -5.70
N ASP A 53 -7.05 9.85 -6.63
CA ASP A 53 -7.21 10.87 -7.67
C ASP A 53 -7.48 12.26 -7.09
N ALA A 54 -8.33 12.34 -6.06
CA ALA A 54 -8.58 13.58 -5.34
C ALA A 54 -7.33 14.11 -4.62
N MET A 55 -6.56 13.23 -3.98
CA MET A 55 -5.34 13.59 -3.24
C MET A 55 -4.25 14.13 -4.16
N GLN A 56 -4.07 13.56 -5.34
CA GLN A 56 -3.03 13.99 -6.28
C GLN A 56 -3.43 15.18 -7.15
N SER A 57 -4.71 15.54 -7.14
CA SER A 57 -5.24 16.61 -7.99
C SER A 57 -4.51 17.93 -7.73
N GLY A 58 -4.01 18.55 -8.80
CA GLY A 58 -3.29 19.82 -8.74
C GLY A 58 -1.81 19.74 -8.34
N LEU A 59 -1.25 18.55 -8.05
CA LEU A 59 0.16 18.42 -7.66
C LEU A 59 1.16 18.42 -8.82
N GLY A 60 0.70 18.26 -10.07
CA GLY A 60 1.55 18.31 -11.26
C GLY A 60 2.65 17.23 -11.31
N LEU A 61 2.42 16.09 -10.68
CA LEU A 61 3.39 14.98 -10.63
C LEU A 61 3.56 14.33 -12.01
N ASP A 62 4.79 13.90 -12.30
CA ASP A 62 5.05 13.06 -13.47
C ASP A 62 4.55 11.62 -13.28
N ALA A 63 4.57 10.83 -14.37
CA ALA A 63 4.02 9.47 -14.38
C ALA A 63 4.72 8.51 -13.40
N GLU A 64 6.03 8.64 -13.20
CA GLU A 64 6.79 7.79 -12.29
C GLU A 64 6.46 8.13 -10.83
N ALA A 65 6.47 9.43 -10.51
CA ALA A 65 6.08 10.00 -9.24
C ALA A 65 4.65 9.62 -8.84
N LEU A 66 3.71 9.60 -9.80
CA LEU A 66 2.33 9.14 -9.63
C LEU A 66 2.30 7.63 -9.33
N HIS A 67 3.01 6.83 -10.13
CA HIS A 67 3.02 5.37 -9.99
C HIS A 67 3.54 4.92 -8.62
N ILE A 68 4.67 5.48 -8.18
CA ILE A 68 5.29 5.11 -6.89
C ILE A 68 4.38 5.51 -5.72
N ARG A 69 3.78 6.70 -5.77
CA ARG A 69 2.84 7.16 -4.72
C ARG A 69 1.54 6.35 -4.71
N LYS A 70 1.02 5.98 -5.88
CA LYS A 70 -0.17 5.10 -5.98
C LYS A 70 0.08 3.78 -5.30
N ARG A 71 1.26 3.19 -5.54
CA ARG A 71 1.65 1.94 -4.89
C ARG A 71 1.71 2.08 -3.36
N ALA A 72 2.30 3.15 -2.85
CA ALA A 72 2.34 3.43 -1.40
C ALA A 72 0.94 3.61 -0.81
N PHE A 73 0.07 4.35 -1.51
CA PHE A 73 -1.33 4.56 -1.11
C PHE A 73 -2.08 3.22 -1.05
N ASP A 74 -1.98 2.39 -2.09
CA ASP A 74 -2.71 1.13 -2.19
C ASP A 74 -2.31 0.14 -1.09
N ILE A 75 -1.01 0.07 -0.78
CA ILE A 75 -0.48 -0.78 0.29
C ILE A 75 -1.04 -0.32 1.65
N ALA A 76 -0.94 0.97 1.96
CA ALA A 76 -1.41 1.51 3.25
C ALA A 76 -2.94 1.42 3.40
N TYR A 77 -3.67 1.65 2.31
CA TYR A 77 -5.13 1.51 2.28
C TYR A 77 -5.55 0.06 2.55
N ALA A 78 -4.96 -0.90 1.84
CA ALA A 78 -5.26 -2.33 2.01
C ALA A 78 -4.89 -2.83 3.42
N ALA A 79 -3.72 -2.43 3.94
CA ALA A 79 -3.31 -2.76 5.30
C ALA A 79 -4.34 -2.26 6.33
N ARG A 80 -4.78 -1.00 6.20
CA ARG A 80 -5.76 -0.42 7.12
C ARG A 80 -7.13 -1.09 7.04
N VAL A 81 -7.61 -1.43 5.85
CA VAL A 81 -8.83 -2.21 5.69
C VAL A 81 -8.69 -3.55 6.43
N GLY A 82 -7.56 -4.23 6.27
CA GLY A 82 -7.26 -5.47 6.99
C GLY A 82 -7.32 -5.30 8.50
N GLU A 83 -6.70 -4.25 9.05
CA GLU A 83 -6.75 -3.91 10.48
C GLU A 83 -8.18 -3.65 10.99
N VAL A 84 -8.98 -2.93 10.20
CA VAL A 84 -10.38 -2.62 10.53
C VAL A 84 -11.22 -3.90 10.56
N ILE A 85 -11.09 -4.76 9.54
CA ILE A 85 -11.80 -6.05 9.46
C ILE A 85 -11.38 -6.99 10.60
N ALA A 86 -10.09 -7.05 10.93
CA ALA A 86 -9.58 -7.87 12.03
C ALA A 86 -9.96 -7.34 13.43
N GLY A 87 -10.61 -6.18 13.52
CA GLY A 87 -10.92 -5.53 14.80
C GLY A 87 -9.67 -5.06 15.55
N ALA A 88 -8.57 -4.82 14.84
CA ALA A 88 -7.32 -4.28 15.38
C ALA A 88 -7.34 -2.74 15.44
N ALA A 89 -8.18 -2.10 14.62
CA ALA A 89 -8.29 -0.64 14.54
C ALA A 89 -8.81 0.06 15.82
N GLY A 90 -9.25 -0.68 16.84
CA GLY A 90 -9.76 -0.16 18.12
C GLY A 90 -8.99 -0.64 19.37
N ARG A 91 -7.79 -1.22 19.21
CA ARG A 91 -6.95 -1.71 20.32
C ARG A 91 -5.62 -0.94 20.46
N ALA A 92 -5.67 0.37 20.32
CA ALA A 92 -4.55 1.27 20.56
C ALA A 92 -4.88 2.21 21.71
#